data_AF-A0A6J6G3X3-F1
#
_entry.id   AF-A0A6J6G3X3-F1
#
_cell.length_a   1.000
_cell.length_b   1.000
_cell.length_c   1.000
_cell.angle_alpha   90.00
_cell.angle_beta   90.00
_cell.angle_gamma   90.00
#
_symmetry.space_group_name_H-M   'P 1'
#
loop_
_entity.id
_entity.type
_entity.pdbx_description
1 polymer ?
#
loop_
_entity_poly.entity_id
_entity_poly.type
_entity_poly.pdbx_seq_one_letter_code
_entity_poly.pdbx_strand_id
1 'polypeptide(L)'
;MALRRAIAVGDGWHGAFLSPEQTARRVKKLRAERPESSFPISMRTRWDAVDDDNDLILAEIDHYREVGVTHFVPEPRQRTIDGYLRAMEMQADLFRRAGVMMVDG
;
A
#
# COMPACT_ATOMS: atom_id res chain seq x y z
N MET A 1 -9.22 -23.18 -2.52
CA MET A 1 -8.14 -22.40 -3.18
C MET A 1 -7.56 -21.40 -2.20
N ALA A 2 -6.25 -21.13 -2.29
CA ALA A 2 -5.45 -20.41 -1.29
C ALA A 2 -6.06 -19.10 -0.77
N LEU A 3 -6.73 -18.31 -1.62
CA LEU A 3 -7.36 -17.04 -1.20
C LEU A 3 -8.47 -17.23 -0.15
N ARG A 4 -9.40 -18.17 -0.34
CA ARG A 4 -10.47 -18.43 0.66
C ARG A 4 -9.93 -18.91 2.00
N ARG A 5 -8.85 -19.71 1.98
CA ARG A 5 -8.22 -20.18 3.21
C ARG A 5 -7.52 -19.03 3.95
N ALA A 6 -6.80 -18.18 3.23
CA ALA A 6 -6.16 -16.99 3.79
C ALA A 6 -7.18 -16.00 4.37
N ILE A 7 -8.32 -15.81 3.70
CA ILE A 7 -9.42 -14.98 4.22
C ILE A 7 -10.00 -15.57 5.51
N ALA A 8 -10.17 -16.88 5.60
CA ALA A 8 -10.80 -17.52 6.75
C ALA A 8 -9.91 -17.55 8.01
N VAL A 9 -8.59 -17.59 7.87
CA VAL A 9 -7.66 -17.78 9.01
C VAL A 9 -6.73 -16.60 9.26
N GLY A 10 -6.57 -15.70 8.29
CA GLY A 10 -5.67 -14.57 8.40
C GLY A 10 -6.28 -13.40 9.16
N ASP A 11 -5.41 -12.61 9.78
CA ASP A 11 -5.75 -11.34 10.42
C ASP A 11 -5.62 -10.16 9.47
N GLY A 12 -5.41 -10.41 8.17
CA GLY A 12 -5.26 -9.38 7.14
C GLY A 12 -4.96 -9.94 5.76
N TRP A 13 -4.85 -9.06 4.78
CA TRP A 13 -4.44 -9.38 3.42
C TRP A 13 -3.35 -8.44 2.92
N HIS A 14 -2.36 -9.01 2.23
CA HIS A 14 -1.25 -8.28 1.62
C HIS A 14 -1.25 -8.49 0.11
N GLY A 15 -1.47 -7.40 -0.62
CA GLY A 15 -1.32 -7.33 -2.07
C GLY A 15 0.09 -6.94 -2.46
N ALA A 16 0.54 -7.38 -3.63
CA ALA A 16 1.84 -6.99 -4.18
C ALA A 16 1.70 -6.58 -5.64
N PHE A 17 2.07 -5.34 -5.94
CA PHE A 17 2.22 -4.79 -7.30
C PHE A 17 0.98 -4.86 -8.19
N LEU A 18 -0.22 -4.84 -7.60
CA LEU A 18 -1.47 -4.79 -8.35
C LEU A 18 -1.84 -3.34 -8.61
N SER A 19 -2.37 -3.03 -9.79
CA SER A 19 -2.92 -1.69 -10.07
C SER A 19 -4.10 -1.35 -9.15
N PRO A 20 -4.51 -0.07 -9.04
CA PRO A 20 -5.70 0.31 -8.28
C PRO A 20 -6.97 -0.45 -8.72
N GLU A 21 -7.18 -0.65 -10.02
CA GLU A 21 -8.36 -1.35 -10.55
C GLU A 21 -8.33 -2.85 -10.23
N GLN A 22 -7.15 -3.47 -10.31
CA GLN A 22 -6.96 -4.86 -9.89
C GLN A 22 -7.18 -5.01 -8.40
N THR A 23 -6.71 -4.05 -7.61
CA THR A 23 -6.87 -3.99 -6.16
C THR A 23 -8.32 -3.82 -5.77
N ALA A 24 -9.08 -2.92 -6.41
CA ALA A 24 -10.51 -2.75 -6.18
C ALA A 24 -11.30 -4.05 -6.33
N ARG A 25 -11.02 -4.83 -7.37
CA ARG A 25 -11.65 -6.15 -7.58
C ARG A 25 -11.32 -7.15 -6.47
N ARG A 26 -10.12 -7.06 -5.88
CA ARG A 26 -9.70 -7.91 -4.74
C ARG A 26 -10.35 -7.44 -3.46
N VAL A 27 -10.29 -6.14 -3.16
CA VAL A 27 -10.88 -5.55 -1.95
C VAL A 27 -12.38 -5.81 -1.89
N LYS A 28 -13.11 -5.66 -3.00
CA LYS A 28 -14.55 -6.00 -3.05
C LYS A 28 -14.84 -7.44 -2.61
N LYS A 29 -14.01 -8.41 -3.02
CA LYS A 29 -14.16 -9.81 -2.60
C LYS A 29 -13.79 -10.02 -1.14
N LEU A 30 -12.69 -9.41 -0.70
CA LEU A 30 -12.24 -9.47 0.70
C LEU A 30 -13.32 -8.92 1.64
N ARG A 31 -13.87 -7.73 1.35
CA ARG A 31 -14.90 -7.09 2.16
C ARG A 31 -16.25 -7.81 2.14
N ALA A 32 -16.55 -8.59 1.11
CA ALA A 32 -17.73 -9.45 1.12
C ALA A 32 -17.61 -10.62 2.11
N GLU A 33 -16.40 -11.11 2.37
CA GLU A 33 -16.14 -12.22 3.31
C GLU A 33 -15.67 -11.73 4.70
N ARG A 34 -15.03 -10.55 4.78
CA ARG A 34 -14.46 -9.90 5.97
C ARG A 34 -14.84 -8.40 5.98
N PRO A 35 -16.11 -8.07 6.28
CA PRO A 35 -16.63 -6.71 6.20
C PRO A 35 -16.06 -5.78 7.27
N GLU A 36 -15.47 -6.31 8.34
CA GLU A 36 -14.93 -5.54 9.45
C GLU A 36 -13.77 -4.63 9.02
N SER A 37 -13.82 -3.37 9.44
CA SER A 37 -12.77 -2.39 9.13
C SER A 37 -11.42 -2.73 9.76
N SER A 38 -11.42 -3.52 10.83
CA SER A 38 -10.22 -3.98 11.53
C SER A 38 -9.39 -4.98 10.72
N PHE A 39 -9.93 -5.61 9.68
CA PHE A 39 -9.15 -6.46 8.77
C PHE A 39 -8.29 -5.58 7.86
N PRO A 40 -6.96 -5.50 8.07
CA PRO A 40 -6.06 -4.64 7.33
C PRO A 40 -5.85 -5.20 5.93
N ILE A 41 -5.86 -4.28 4.97
CA ILE A 41 -5.55 -4.54 3.57
C ILE A 41 -4.32 -3.68 3.26
N SER A 42 -3.20 -4.34 3.01
CA SER A 42 -1.92 -3.69 2.72
C SER A 42 -1.52 -3.89 1.26
N MET A 43 -0.76 -2.94 0.71
CA MET A 43 -0.23 -3.02 -0.65
C MET A 43 1.27 -2.77 -0.66
N ARG A 44 2.03 -3.72 -1.20
CA ARG A 44 3.41 -3.46 -1.62
C ARG A 44 3.43 -2.79 -2.99
N THR A 45 4.08 -1.64 -3.07
CA THR A 45 4.16 -0.82 -4.29
C THR A 45 5.60 -0.79 -4.80
N ARG A 46 5.78 -0.34 -6.05
CA ARG A 46 7.12 -0.19 -6.65
C ARG A 46 7.66 1.24 -6.55
N TRP A 47 7.06 2.05 -5.68
CA TRP A 47 7.38 3.47 -5.58
C TRP A 47 8.81 3.65 -5.10
N ASP A 48 9.53 4.47 -5.85
CA ASP A 48 10.79 5.06 -5.46
C ASP A 48 10.65 6.58 -5.49
N ALA A 49 10.48 7.20 -4.32
CA ALA A 49 10.25 8.64 -4.22
C ALA A 49 11.42 9.52 -4.72
N VAL A 50 12.60 8.94 -5.00
CA VAL A 50 13.73 9.66 -5.62
C VAL A 50 13.60 9.66 -7.14
N ASP A 51 13.25 8.52 -7.73
CA ASP A 51 13.32 8.31 -9.18
C ASP A 51 11.96 8.41 -9.90
N ASP A 52 10.85 8.14 -9.20
CA ASP A 52 9.51 8.22 -9.75
C ASP A 52 8.90 9.62 -9.61
N ASP A 53 7.85 9.89 -10.38
CA ASP A 53 7.08 11.12 -10.28
C ASP A 53 6.23 11.15 -8.99
N ASN A 54 6.52 12.12 -8.13
CA ASN A 54 5.86 12.28 -6.84
C ASN A 54 4.37 12.61 -6.95
N ASP A 55 3.93 13.32 -7.98
CA ASP A 55 2.51 13.64 -8.17
C ASP A 55 1.74 12.38 -8.61
N LEU A 56 2.38 11.50 -9.39
CA LEU A 56 1.81 10.18 -9.71
C LEU A 56 1.75 9.28 -8.48
N ILE A 57 2.78 9.28 -7.63
CA ILE A 57 2.75 8.51 -6.36
C ILE A 57 1.59 9.00 -5.49
N LEU A 58 1.40 10.31 -5.34
CA LEU A 58 0.30 10.88 -4.54
C LEU A 58 -1.06 10.47 -5.11
N ALA A 59 -1.26 10.60 -6.41
CA ALA A 59 -2.51 10.17 -7.07
C ALA A 59 -2.78 8.67 -6.88
N GLU A 60 -1.74 7.82 -6.97
CA GLU A 60 -1.90 6.39 -6.71
C GLU A 60 -2.22 6.10 -5.24
N ILE A 61 -1.60 6.80 -4.27
CA ILE A 61 -1.93 6.66 -2.84
C ILE A 61 -3.43 6.92 -2.64
N ASP A 62 -3.95 8.02 -3.20
CA ASP A 62 -5.36 8.38 -3.06
C ASP A 62 -6.27 7.32 -3.69
N HIS A 63 -5.98 6.87 -4.91
CA HIS A 63 -6.74 5.80 -5.56
C HIS A 63 -6.71 4.49 -4.74
N TYR A 64 -5.56 4.08 -4.22
CA TYR A 64 -5.48 2.87 -3.40
C TYR A 64 -6.30 3.01 -2.11
N ARG A 65 -6.31 4.19 -1.48
CA ARG A 65 -7.11 4.45 -0.28
C ARG A 65 -8.60 4.42 -0.57
N GLU A 66 -9.04 5.04 -1.66
CA GLU A 66 -10.43 5.02 -2.10
C GLU A 66 -10.95 3.59 -2.33
N VAL A 67 -10.10 2.70 -2.85
CA VAL A 67 -10.48 1.30 -3.04
C VAL A 67 -10.39 0.46 -1.76
N GLY A 68 -9.94 1.03 -0.64
CA GLY A 68 -9.95 0.42 0.69
C GLY A 68 -8.62 -0.18 1.16
N VAL A 69 -7.48 0.20 0.54
CA VAL A 69 -6.15 -0.10 1.09
C VAL A 69 -5.91 0.78 2.31
N THR A 70 -5.36 0.16 3.36
CA THR A 70 -5.15 0.76 4.68
C THR A 70 -3.69 0.99 5.02
N HIS A 71 -2.78 0.23 4.40
CA HIS A 71 -1.35 0.28 4.69
C HIS A 71 -0.54 0.14 3.40
N PHE A 72 0.59 0.83 3.32
CA PHE A 72 1.48 0.81 2.15
C PHE A 72 2.87 0.34 2.55
N VAL A 73 3.49 -0.45 1.67
CA VAL A 73 4.89 -0.88 1.79
C VAL A 73 5.60 -0.51 0.49
N PRO A 74 6.23 0.67 0.41
CA PRO A 74 7.02 1.08 -0.73
C PRO A 74 8.27 0.21 -0.90
N GLU A 75 8.63 -0.10 -2.14
CA GLU A 75 9.85 -0.84 -2.49
C GLU A 75 10.75 0.03 -3.36
N PRO A 76 11.53 0.96 -2.76
CA PRO A 76 12.45 1.80 -3.50
C PRO A 76 13.58 0.96 -4.12
N ARG A 77 14.05 1.35 -5.31
CA ARG A 77 15.01 0.61 -6.14
C ARG A 77 16.45 1.13 -6.00
N GLN A 78 16.69 1.91 -4.95
CA GLN A 78 17.98 2.51 -4.64
C GLN A 78 19.04 1.45 -4.33
N ARG A 79 20.25 1.64 -4.89
CA ARG A 79 21.37 0.68 -4.78
C ARG A 79 22.41 1.04 -3.71
N THR A 80 22.25 2.19 -3.07
CA THR A 80 23.16 2.70 -2.03
C THR A 80 22.37 2.93 -0.75
N ILE A 81 23.06 2.88 0.40
CA ILE A 81 22.46 3.15 1.71
C ILE A 81 21.90 4.58 1.73
N ASP A 82 22.70 5.56 1.32
CA ASP A 82 22.29 6.97 1.31
C ASP A 82 21.10 7.22 0.39
N GLY A 83 21.10 6.60 -0.80
CA GLY A 83 19.96 6.68 -1.72
C GLY A 83 18.71 6.06 -1.12
N TYR A 84 18.83 4.88 -0.50
CA TYR A 84 17.72 4.19 0.14
C TYR A 84 17.12 5.01 1.30
N LEU A 85 17.96 5.54 2.18
CA LEU A 85 17.51 6.38 3.30
C LEU A 85 16.81 7.64 2.80
N ARG A 86 17.38 8.31 1.78
CA ARG A 86 16.74 9.47 1.13
C ARG A 86 15.38 9.11 0.54
N ALA A 87 15.26 7.98 -0.14
CA ALA A 87 13.97 7.51 -0.67
C ALA A 87 12.94 7.29 0.44
N MET A 88 13.34 6.71 1.57
CA MET A 88 12.45 6.53 2.72
C MET A 88 12.01 7.85 3.34
N GLU A 89 12.89 8.83 3.47
CA GLU A 89 12.56 10.17 3.97
C GLU A 89 11.57 10.90 3.05
N MET A 90 11.84 10.88 1.73
CA MET A 90 10.96 11.47 0.73
C MET A 90 9.60 10.75 0.70
N GLN A 91 9.59 9.42 0.81
CA GLN A 91 8.37 8.63 0.85
C GLN A 91 7.53 8.93 2.11
N ALA A 92 8.17 9.12 3.26
CA ALA A 92 7.51 9.56 4.48
C ALA A 92 6.88 10.95 4.32
N ASP A 93 7.53 11.87 3.58
CA ASP A 93 6.94 13.15 3.23
C ASP A 93 5.71 13.03 2.32
N LEU A 94 5.76 12.18 1.30
CA LEU A 94 4.61 11.90 0.44
C LEU A 94 3.44 11.33 1.24
N PHE A 95 3.69 10.39 2.17
CA PHE A 95 2.66 9.86 3.05
C PHE A 95 2.03 10.95 3.92
N ARG A 96 2.83 11.83 4.52
CA ARG A 96 2.32 12.98 5.29
C ARG A 96 1.45 13.89 4.43
N ARG A 97 1.90 14.23 3.22
CA ARG A 97 1.17 15.07 2.26
C ARG A 97 -0.16 14.43 1.83
N ALA A 98 -0.19 13.11 1.66
CA ALA A 98 -1.40 12.35 1.38
C ALA A 98 -2.29 12.09 2.61
N GLY A 99 -1.88 12.50 3.82
CA GLY A 99 -2.62 12.21 5.05
C GLY A 99 -2.61 10.73 5.46
N VAL A 100 -1.60 9.97 5.02
CA VAL A 100 -1.28 8.63 5.52
C VAL A 100 -0.46 8.79 6.79
N MET A 101 -1.04 8.41 7.93
CA MET A 101 -0.37 8.51 9.22
C MET A 101 0.67 7.41 9.36
N MET A 102 1.93 7.78 9.60
CA MET A 102 2.92 6.85 10.14
C MET A 102 2.72 6.78 11.65
N VAL A 103 2.54 5.59 12.20
CA VAL A 103 2.48 5.38 13.65
C VAL A 103 3.89 5.17 14.17
N ASP A 104 4.26 5.90 15.22
CA ASP A 104 5.43 5.57 16.00
C ASP A 104 5.16 4.21 16.67
N GLY A 105 6.08 3.25 16.48
CA GLY A 105 5.97 1.89 17.01
C GLY A 105 6.21 1.80 18.50
#